data_AF-A0A2E9LBN0-F1
#
_entry.id   AF-A0A2E9LBN0-F1
#
_cell.length_a   1.000
_cell.length_b   1.000
_cell.length_c   1.000
_cell.angle_alpha   90.00
_cell.angle_beta   90.00
_cell.angle_gamma   90.00
#
_symmetry.space_group_name_H-M   'P 1'
#
loop_
_entity.id
_entity.type
_entity.pdbx_description
1 polymer ?
#
loop_
_entity_poly.entity_id
_entity_poly.type
_entity_poly.pdbx_seq_one_letter_code
_entity_poly.pdbx_strand_id
1 'polypeptide(L)'
;MTDNMDLPSNNNSRASRKSSELKKFIELPSEHSCEDSAQLILRVLDGIPNPSVIQSVRNHFGLCVQCSNVFEMEIRFKLAMAQKDTVKAPPALQLKITETLQRVDLGDISITDL
;
A
#
# COMPACT_ATOMS: atom_id res chain seq x y z
N MET A 1 -30.13 -43.96 -9.81
CA MET A 1 -30.31 -42.51 -9.66
C MET A 1 -29.66 -42.06 -8.38
N THR A 2 -28.62 -41.24 -8.49
CA THR A 2 -28.29 -40.09 -7.61
C THR A 2 -27.10 -39.39 -8.25
N ASP A 3 -27.44 -38.43 -9.11
CA ASP A 3 -26.57 -37.41 -9.67
C ASP A 3 -25.90 -36.61 -8.55
N ASN A 4 -24.57 -36.53 -8.57
CA ASN A 4 -23.82 -35.56 -7.76
C ASN A 4 -22.93 -34.72 -8.69
N MET A 5 -23.52 -33.59 -9.08
CA MET A 5 -22.94 -32.35 -9.59
C MET A 5 -21.41 -32.26 -9.67
N ASP A 6 -20.91 -32.33 -10.91
CA ASP A 6 -19.63 -31.74 -11.32
C ASP A 6 -19.67 -30.22 -11.13
N LEU A 7 -18.91 -29.72 -10.14
CA LEU A 7 -18.59 -28.30 -10.01
C LEU A 7 -17.41 -27.97 -10.94
N PRO A 8 -17.46 -26.89 -11.74
CA PRO A 8 -16.40 -26.58 -12.68
C PRO A 8 -15.11 -26.22 -11.94
N SER A 9 -14.04 -26.95 -12.25
CA SER A 9 -12.66 -26.65 -11.87
C SER A 9 -12.27 -25.28 -12.43
N ASN A 10 -12.41 -24.25 -11.59
CA ASN A 10 -12.05 -22.88 -11.93
C ASN A 10 -10.53 -22.72 -11.82
N ASN A 11 -9.84 -22.95 -12.93
CA ASN A 11 -8.41 -22.69 -13.12
C ASN A 11 -8.12 -21.18 -13.09
N ASN A 12 -8.05 -20.60 -11.90
CA ASN A 12 -7.55 -19.24 -11.69
C ASN A 12 -6.25 -19.22 -10.86
N SER A 13 -5.32 -20.11 -11.18
CA SER A 13 -3.97 -20.11 -10.59
C SER A 13 -2.99 -19.21 -11.35
N ARG A 14 -3.43 -18.00 -11.76
CA ARG A 14 -2.56 -16.98 -12.37
C ARG A 14 -2.69 -15.61 -11.73
N ALA A 15 -2.66 -15.57 -10.39
CA ALA A 15 -2.44 -14.34 -9.62
C ALA A 15 -1.32 -14.45 -8.57
N SER A 16 -0.51 -15.52 -8.61
CA SER A 16 0.49 -15.81 -7.55
C SER A 16 1.94 -15.50 -7.96
N ARG A 17 2.19 -14.40 -8.70
CA ARG A 17 3.57 -14.01 -9.08
C ARG A 17 3.87 -12.51 -8.97
N LYS A 18 3.12 -11.74 -8.17
CA LYS A 18 3.42 -10.32 -7.92
C LYS A 18 3.35 -9.89 -6.44
N SER A 19 3.41 -10.82 -5.49
CA SER A 19 3.48 -10.45 -4.05
C SER A 19 4.89 -10.51 -3.46
N SER A 20 5.88 -10.99 -4.21
CA SER A 20 7.26 -11.17 -3.73
C SER A 20 8.07 -9.88 -3.67
N GLU A 21 7.71 -8.84 -4.41
CA GLU A 21 8.47 -7.58 -4.47
C GLU A 21 7.97 -6.49 -3.51
N LEU A 22 6.79 -6.67 -2.89
CA LEU A 22 6.21 -5.70 -1.95
C LEU A 22 6.64 -5.88 -0.50
N LYS A 23 7.60 -6.79 -0.27
CA LYS A 23 8.22 -7.00 1.05
C LYS A 23 9.50 -6.18 1.17
N LYS A 24 9.41 -4.85 1.00
CA LYS A 24 10.32 -3.98 1.77
C LYS A 24 9.87 -4.13 3.22
N PHE A 25 10.42 -5.12 3.89
CA PHE A 25 10.19 -5.32 5.31
C PHE A 25 10.67 -4.04 6.00
N ILE A 26 9.72 -3.29 6.56
CA ILE A 26 10.09 -2.27 7.53
C ILE A 26 10.63 -3.04 8.73
N GLU A 27 11.95 -3.12 8.83
CA GLU A 27 12.60 -3.68 10.00
C GLU A 27 12.24 -2.82 11.20
N LEU A 28 11.56 -3.43 12.17
CA LEU A 28 11.24 -2.78 13.42
C LEU A 28 12.48 -2.81 14.32
N PRO A 29 12.78 -1.71 15.02
CA PRO A 29 13.80 -1.72 16.06
C PRO A 29 13.52 -2.84 17.07
N SER A 30 14.58 -3.43 17.63
CA SER A 30 14.44 -4.48 18.65
C SER A 30 13.84 -3.94 19.94
N GLU A 31 14.12 -2.69 20.27
CA GLU A 31 13.66 -2.02 21.48
C GLU A 31 12.78 -0.81 21.15
N HIS A 32 11.76 -0.59 21.95
CA HIS A 32 10.89 0.56 21.81
C HIS A 32 11.51 1.81 22.46
N SER A 33 11.72 2.85 21.66
CA SER A 33 12.02 4.21 22.11
C SER A 33 10.86 5.14 21.77
N CYS A 34 10.39 5.92 22.74
CA CYS A 34 9.35 6.92 22.50
C CYS A 34 9.84 8.05 21.59
N GLU A 35 11.12 8.40 21.65
CA GLU A 35 11.72 9.49 20.86
C GLU A 35 11.71 9.17 19.35
N ASP A 36 11.94 7.91 18.99
CA ASP A 36 11.98 7.44 17.60
C ASP A 36 10.60 7.06 17.06
N SER A 37 9.59 6.98 17.93
CA SER A 37 8.25 6.49 17.58
C SER A 37 7.59 7.31 16.47
N ALA A 38 7.76 8.63 16.46
CA ALA A 38 7.20 9.50 15.44
C ALA A 38 7.77 9.20 14.04
N GLN A 39 9.08 9.02 13.93
CA GLN A 39 9.71 8.67 12.66
C GLN A 39 9.30 7.28 12.17
N LEU A 40 9.17 6.33 13.08
CA LEU A 40 8.71 4.99 12.77
C LEU A 40 7.26 5.01 12.23
N ILE A 41 6.37 5.75 12.89
CA ILE A 41 4.97 5.90 12.47
C ILE A 41 4.89 6.48 11.06
N LEU A 42 5.62 7.57 10.80
CA LEU A 42 5.65 8.20 9.47
C LEU A 42 6.15 7.24 8.39
N ARG A 43 7.23 6.50 8.67
CA ARG A 43 7.81 5.52 7.73
C ARG A 43 6.85 4.38 7.43
N VAL A 44 6.17 3.85 8.46
CA VAL A 44 5.26 2.70 8.32
C VAL A 44 4.01 3.07 7.55
N LEU A 45 3.51 4.28 7.78
CA LEU A 45 2.29 4.75 7.17
C LEU A 45 2.54 5.43 5.82
N ASP A 46 3.79 5.60 5.40
CA ASP A 46 4.11 6.15 4.09
C ASP A 46 3.61 5.23 2.95
N GLY A 47 3.00 5.83 1.93
CA GLY A 47 2.34 5.09 0.86
C GLY A 47 1.08 4.33 1.28
N ILE A 48 0.91 3.11 0.76
CA ILE A 48 -0.24 2.24 1.06
C ILE A 48 0.10 1.39 2.29
N PRO A 49 -0.55 1.63 3.44
CA PRO A 49 -0.18 0.95 4.67
C PRO A 49 -0.48 -0.55 4.60
N ASN A 50 0.51 -1.37 4.96
CA ASN A 50 0.37 -2.83 5.02
C ASN A 50 -0.23 -3.26 6.37
N PRO A 51 -1.39 -3.95 6.40
CA PRO A 51 -2.04 -4.36 7.64
C PRO A 51 -1.16 -5.20 8.57
N SER A 52 -0.30 -6.06 8.01
CA SER A 52 0.61 -6.89 8.80
C SER A 52 1.68 -6.05 9.48
N VAL A 53 2.20 -5.02 8.80
CA VAL A 53 3.20 -4.11 9.37
C VAL A 53 2.58 -3.24 10.46
N ILE A 54 1.35 -2.76 10.25
CA ILE A 54 0.59 -2.03 11.28
C ILE A 54 0.46 -2.87 12.54
N GLN A 55 0.09 -4.15 12.41
CA GLN A 55 -0.04 -5.03 13.56
C GLN A 55 1.30 -5.26 14.27
N SER A 56 2.39 -5.41 13.52
CA SER A 56 3.73 -5.53 14.10
C SER A 56 4.15 -4.26 14.86
N VAL A 57 3.81 -3.06 14.36
CA VAL A 57 4.08 -1.79 15.06
C VAL A 57 3.23 -1.64 16.32
N ARG A 58 1.96 -2.06 16.29
CA ARG A 58 1.13 -2.13 17.52
C ARG A 58 1.79 -2.99 18.58
N ASN A 59 2.28 -4.16 18.18
CA ASN A 59 2.97 -5.06 19.08
C ASN A 59 4.31 -4.47 19.57
N HIS A 60 5.03 -3.75 18.70
CA HIS A 60 6.30 -3.08 19.03
C HIS A 60 6.10 -1.95 20.06
N PHE A 61 5.05 -1.13 19.93
CA PHE A 61 4.72 -0.12 20.96
C PHE A 61 4.19 -0.76 22.25
N GLY A 62 3.64 -1.97 22.16
CA GLY A 62 3.26 -2.78 23.32
C GLY A 62 2.29 -2.03 24.24
N LEU A 63 2.74 -1.75 25.47
CA LEU A 63 1.94 -1.07 26.51
C LEU A 63 2.16 0.45 26.56
N CYS A 64 2.96 1.03 25.67
CA CYS A 64 3.17 2.47 25.63
C CYS A 64 1.93 3.19 25.08
N VAL A 65 1.04 3.58 26.00
CA VAL A 65 -0.25 4.24 25.68
C VAL A 65 -0.06 5.48 24.80
N GLN A 66 1.00 6.27 25.03
CA GLN A 66 1.25 7.49 24.26
C GLN A 66 1.55 7.16 22.80
N CYS A 67 2.52 6.29 22.52
CA CYS A 67 2.90 5.92 21.16
C CYS A 67 1.76 5.18 20.44
N SER A 68 1.06 4.28 21.14
CA SER A 68 -0.10 3.58 20.56
C SER A 68 -1.24 4.53 20.21
N ASN A 69 -1.54 5.52 21.04
CA ASN A 69 -2.58 6.51 20.75
C ASN A 69 -2.22 7.38 19.54
N VAL A 70 -0.98 7.88 19.48
CA VAL A 70 -0.50 8.67 18.34
C VAL A 70 -0.58 7.83 17.06
N PHE A 71 -0.16 6.57 17.12
CA PHE A 71 -0.21 5.67 15.96
C PHE A 71 -1.64 5.44 15.45
N GLU A 72 -2.58 5.15 16.35
CA GLU A 72 -3.99 4.96 15.99
C GLU A 72 -4.64 6.23 15.43
N MET A 73 -4.28 7.41 15.96
CA MET A 73 -4.73 8.68 15.40
C MET A 73 -4.22 8.89 13.98
N GLU A 74 -2.94 8.61 13.72
CA GLU A 74 -2.35 8.77 12.39
C GLU A 74 -2.97 7.80 11.37
N ILE A 75 -3.24 6.55 11.77
CA ILE A 75 -3.95 5.59 10.92
C ILE A 75 -5.34 6.12 10.54
N ARG A 76 -6.11 6.59 11.53
CA ARG A 76 -7.46 7.15 11.28
C ARG A 76 -7.40 8.38 10.41
N PHE A 77 -6.41 9.24 10.63
CA PHE A 77 -6.18 10.42 9.82
C PHE A 77 -5.91 10.05 8.37
N LYS A 78 -4.99 9.12 8.09
CA LYS A 78 -4.72 8.66 6.73
C LYS A 78 -5.92 8.00 6.08
N LEU A 79 -6.69 7.19 6.81
CA LEU A 79 -7.92 6.60 6.31
C LEU A 79 -8.95 7.68 5.93
N ALA A 80 -9.15 8.68 6.80
CA ALA A 80 -10.06 9.80 6.53
C ALA A 80 -9.58 10.64 5.33
N MET A 81 -8.27 10.84 5.18
CA MET A 81 -7.68 11.55 4.04
C MET A 81 -7.81 10.77 2.73
N ALA A 82 -7.69 9.44 2.76
CA ALA A 82 -7.93 8.59 1.60
C ALA A 82 -9.43 8.55 1.21
N GLN A 83 -10.32 8.70 2.18
CA GLN A 83 -11.77 8.77 1.96
C GLN A 83 -12.25 10.15 1.49
N LYS A 84 -11.51 11.23 1.79
CA LYS A 84 -11.75 12.57 1.25
C LYS A 84 -11.42 12.57 -0.24
N ASP A 85 -12.42 12.16 -1.01
CA ASP A 85 -12.58 12.28 -2.44
C ASP A 85 -11.30 12.09 -3.27
N THR A 86 -11.18 10.90 -3.86
CA THR A 86 -10.62 10.81 -5.21
C THR A 86 -11.56 11.54 -6.16
N VAL A 87 -11.58 12.89 -6.11
CA VAL A 87 -12.29 13.70 -7.10
C VAL A 87 -11.66 13.33 -8.43
N LYS A 88 -12.42 12.61 -9.26
CA LYS A 88 -11.97 12.32 -10.62
C LYS A 88 -11.57 13.65 -11.24
N ALA A 89 -10.35 13.73 -11.77
CA ALA A 89 -9.88 14.93 -12.45
C ALA A 89 -10.95 15.37 -13.46
N PRO A 90 -11.21 16.68 -13.63
CA PRO A 90 -12.17 17.17 -14.61
C PRO A 90 -11.97 16.50 -15.98
N PRO A 91 -13.03 16.12 -16.71
CA PRO A 91 -12.91 15.38 -17.97
C PRO A 91 -11.97 16.04 -18.99
N ALA A 92 -11.90 17.37 -19.01
CA ALA A 92 -10.98 18.14 -19.84
C ALA A 92 -9.50 17.89 -19.50
N LEU A 93 -9.16 17.74 -18.21
CA LEU A 93 -7.81 17.39 -17.77
C LEU A 93 -7.47 15.94 -18.12
N GLN A 94 -8.43 15.01 -17.98
CA GLN A 94 -8.22 13.61 -18.37
C GLN A 94 -7.92 13.49 -19.87
N LEU A 95 -8.71 14.15 -20.72
CA LEU A 95 -8.49 14.19 -22.17
C LEU A 95 -7.12 14.78 -22.53
N LYS A 96 -6.76 15.92 -21.92
CA LYS A 96 -5.46 16.56 -22.16
C LYS A 96 -4.29 15.67 -21.74
N ILE A 97 -4.41 14.94 -20.62
CA ILE A 97 -3.40 13.98 -20.18
C ILE A 97 -3.30 12.82 -21.18
N THR A 98 -4.42 12.24 -21.61
CA THR A 98 -4.43 11.15 -22.59
C THR A 98 -3.81 11.57 -23.92
N GLU A 99 -4.16 12.75 -24.43
CA GLU A 99 -3.59 13.32 -25.66
C GLU A 99 -2.08 13.60 -25.51
N THR A 100 -1.65 14.09 -24.35
CA THR A 100 -0.24 14.35 -24.08
C THR A 100 0.56 13.04 -24.00
N LEU A 101 0.04 12.01 -23.34
CA LEU A 101 0.67 10.69 -23.26
C LEU A 101 0.79 10.00 -24.62
N GLN A 102 -0.20 10.17 -25.51
CA GLN A 102 -0.13 9.66 -26.88
C GLN A 102 0.95 10.34 -27.73
N ARG A 103 1.36 11.56 -27.37
CA ARG A 103 2.44 12.30 -28.04
C ARG A 103 3.83 11.98 -27.47
N VAL A 104 3.92 11.24 -26.37
CA VAL A 104 5.21 10.79 -25.83
C VAL A 104 5.65 9.60 -26.69
N ASP A 105 6.57 9.86 -27.62
CA ASP A 105 7.27 8.80 -28.34
C ASP A 105 8.31 8.17 -27.40
N LEU A 106 8.10 6.89 -27.07
CA LEU A 106 9.01 6.11 -26.24
C LEU A 106 10.18 5.52 -27.06
N GLY A 107 10.18 5.72 -28.38
CA GLY A 107 11.18 5.14 -29.30
C GLY A 107 12.61 5.63 -29.07
N ASP A 108 12.79 6.84 -28.52
CA ASP A 108 14.10 7.44 -28.22
C ASP A 108 14.59 7.19 -26.78
N ILE A 109 13.85 6.44 -25.96
CA ILE A 109 14.27 6.14 -24.59
C ILE A 109 15.21 4.93 -24.60
N SER A 110 16.51 5.19 -24.72
CA SER A 110 17.55 4.18 -24.47
C SER A 110 17.76 4.03 -22.95
N ILE A 111 17.28 2.93 -22.38
CA ILE A 111 17.67 2.52 -21.03
C ILE A 111 19.03 1.82 -21.15
N THR A 112 20.11 2.54 -20.93
CA THR A 112 21.44 1.93 -20.77
C THR A 112 21.62 1.52 -19.33
N ASP A 113 21.77 0.22 -19.10
CA ASP A 113 22.20 -0.34 -17.80
C ASP A 113 23.62 0.15 -17.52
N LEU A 114 23.78 0.99 -16.51
CA LEU A 114 25.07 1.43 -15.97
C LEU A 114 25.45 0.56 -14.77
#